data_AF-A0A8X6Y412-F1
#
_entry.id   AF-A0A8X6Y412-F1
#
_cell.length_a   1.000
_cell.length_b   1.000
_cell.length_c   1.000
_cell.angle_alpha   90.00
_cell.angle_beta   90.00
_cell.angle_gamma   90.00
#
_symmetry.space_group_name_H-M   'P 1'
#
loop_
_entity.id
_entity.type
_entity.pdbx_description
1 polymer ?
#
loop_
_entity_poly.entity_id
_entity_poly.type
_entity_poly.pdbx_seq_one_letter_code
_entity_poly.pdbx_strand_id
1 'polypeptide(L)'
;MCTAECSQSLQLKECNYVTVELSLFFDALPWKQESFDPEKIECAERVSNDTKEYCRSLCRVPCKQSTYETTMDSSTWPRRAKVSEEEELGKWRRRTFFEITNNLAHVRAYFTSMEDTTLKHSPKYQALEMFSHIGGYVGIWLGISLLALCEFIEGAIRVISFILSQRKKKKERSKSKMATSGQSTQHTKKKQSLTNQNIKH
;
A
#
# COMPACT_ATOMS: atom_id res chain seq x y z
N MET A 1 10.37 -4.02 9.99
CA MET A 1 10.59 -5.19 9.11
C MET A 1 11.03 -4.80 7.71
N CYS A 2 10.26 -4.02 6.92
CA CYS A 2 10.63 -3.64 5.54
C CYS A 2 12.07 -3.11 5.38
N THR A 3 12.51 -2.16 6.24
CA THR A 3 13.86 -1.60 6.15
C THR A 3 14.96 -2.63 6.42
N ALA A 4 14.72 -3.56 7.36
CA ALA A 4 15.64 -4.65 7.68
C ALA A 4 15.69 -5.70 6.56
N GLU A 5 14.55 -6.07 5.98
CA GLU A 5 14.51 -6.99 4.83
C GLU A 5 15.20 -6.37 3.59
N CYS A 6 14.99 -5.07 3.36
CA CYS A 6 15.64 -4.34 2.29
C CYS A 6 17.17 -4.38 2.42
N SER A 7 17.71 -3.99 3.58
CA SER A 7 19.15 -4.01 3.81
C SER A 7 19.71 -5.44 3.81
N GLN A 8 18.97 -6.42 4.34
CA GLN A 8 19.35 -7.84 4.27
C GLN A 8 19.51 -8.31 2.82
N SER A 9 18.53 -8.02 1.97
CA SER A 9 18.54 -8.46 0.56
C SER A 9 19.70 -7.86 -0.25
N LEU A 10 20.13 -6.64 0.09
CA LEU A 10 21.24 -5.95 -0.55
C LEU A 10 22.58 -6.51 -0.07
N GLN A 11 22.74 -6.69 1.24
CA GLN A 11 23.95 -7.27 1.82
C GLN A 11 24.20 -8.71 1.32
N LEU A 12 23.13 -9.51 1.13
CA LEU A 12 23.25 -10.85 0.54
C LEU A 12 23.64 -10.84 -0.93
N LYS A 13 23.17 -9.87 -1.71
CA LYS A 13 23.50 -9.77 -3.14
C LYS A 13 24.95 -9.36 -3.38
N GLU A 14 25.49 -8.46 -2.57
CA GLU A 14 26.84 -7.92 -2.78
C GLU A 14 27.92 -8.65 -1.99
N CYS A 15 27.67 -8.95 -0.73
CA CYS A 15 28.69 -9.46 0.20
C CYS A 15 28.48 -10.93 0.56
N ASN A 16 27.32 -11.52 0.21
CA ASN A 16 26.90 -12.86 0.63
C ASN A 16 27.00 -13.06 2.16
N TYR A 17 26.74 -11.99 2.91
CA TYR A 17 26.83 -11.89 4.36
C TYR A 17 25.83 -10.84 4.84
N VAL A 18 25.38 -10.89 6.10
CA VAL A 18 24.55 -9.83 6.70
C VAL A 18 25.05 -9.53 8.11
N THR A 19 24.95 -8.26 8.48
CA THR A 19 25.36 -7.75 9.80
C THR A 19 24.64 -8.45 10.97
N VAL A 20 25.32 -8.60 12.10
CA VAL A 20 24.79 -9.23 13.32
C VAL A 20 23.55 -8.50 13.85
N GLU A 21 23.49 -7.16 13.75
CA GLU A 21 22.30 -6.41 14.16
C GLU A 21 21.04 -6.83 13.41
N LEU A 22 21.17 -7.16 12.13
CA LEU A 22 20.07 -7.64 11.29
C LEU A 22 19.71 -9.10 11.57
N SER A 23 20.70 -9.91 11.98
CA SER A 23 20.48 -11.33 12.33
C SER A 23 19.47 -11.50 13.46
N LEU A 24 19.34 -10.51 14.35
CA LEU A 24 18.38 -10.52 15.46
C LEU A 24 16.91 -10.47 15.02
N PHE A 25 16.64 -10.08 13.76
CA PHE A 25 15.28 -9.95 13.23
C PHE A 25 14.81 -11.19 12.45
N PHE A 26 15.67 -12.19 12.22
CA PHE A 26 15.35 -13.33 11.35
C PHE A 26 15.84 -14.67 11.95
N ASP A 27 14.94 -15.65 12.04
CA ASP A 27 15.24 -16.97 12.64
C ASP A 27 16.22 -17.83 11.83
N ALA A 28 16.34 -17.58 10.52
CA ALA A 28 17.24 -18.31 9.62
C ALA A 28 18.29 -17.37 9.05
N LEU A 29 19.56 -17.62 9.36
CA LEU A 29 20.68 -16.90 8.76
C LEU A 29 21.10 -17.58 7.45
N PRO A 30 21.22 -16.82 6.35
CA PRO A 30 21.72 -17.32 5.07
C PRO A 30 23.17 -17.82 5.07
N TRP A 31 23.97 -17.51 6.09
CA TRP A 31 25.36 -17.97 6.23
C TRP A 31 25.52 -18.90 7.42
N LYS A 32 26.47 -19.83 7.33
CA LYS A 32 26.90 -20.66 8.45
C LYS A 32 27.62 -19.75 9.47
N GLN A 33 27.29 -19.93 10.75
CA GLN A 33 27.86 -19.19 11.90
C GLN A 33 29.41 -19.23 11.95
N GLU A 34 30.06 -20.13 11.20
CA GLU A 34 31.49 -20.42 11.25
C GLU A 34 32.36 -19.68 10.21
N SER A 35 31.80 -18.81 9.36
CA SER A 35 32.61 -17.97 8.44
C SER A 35 32.67 -16.52 8.91
N PHE A 36 33.48 -16.25 9.94
CA PHE A 36 33.88 -14.90 10.31
C PHE A 36 34.99 -14.42 9.37
N ASP A 37 34.61 -13.99 8.17
CA ASP A 37 35.53 -13.36 7.23
C ASP A 37 35.51 -11.83 7.48
N PRO A 38 36.62 -11.21 7.93
CA PRO A 38 36.64 -9.77 8.25
C PRO A 38 36.28 -8.89 7.05
N GLU A 39 36.69 -9.29 5.84
CA GLU A 39 36.36 -8.56 4.60
C GLU A 39 34.86 -8.55 4.28
N LYS A 40 34.14 -9.63 4.59
CA LYS A 40 32.69 -9.71 4.35
C LYS A 40 31.90 -8.88 5.36
N ILE A 41 32.40 -8.78 6.58
CA ILE A 41 31.82 -7.93 7.63
C ILE A 41 31.95 -6.46 7.22
N GLU A 42 33.16 -6.04 6.83
CA GLU A 42 33.40 -4.66 6.37
C GLU A 42 32.54 -4.32 5.14
N CYS A 43 32.41 -5.26 4.18
CA CYS A 43 31.52 -5.12 3.04
C CYS A 43 30.06 -4.90 3.48
N ALA A 44 29.53 -5.74 4.38
CA ALA A 44 28.15 -5.66 4.84
C ALA A 44 27.85 -4.37 5.63
N GLU A 45 28.79 -3.89 6.44
CA GLU A 45 28.67 -2.62 7.16
C GLU A 45 28.65 -1.42 6.19
N ARG A 46 29.53 -1.41 5.19
CA ARG A 46 29.55 -0.38 4.15
C ARG A 46 28.23 -0.33 3.38
N VAL A 47 27.75 -1.49 2.91
CA VAL A 47 26.46 -1.60 2.20
C VAL A 47 25.30 -1.16 3.09
N SER A 48 25.31 -1.49 4.39
CA SER A 48 24.30 -1.04 5.36
C SER A 48 24.21 0.49 5.44
N ASN A 49 25.35 1.16 5.51
CA ASN A 49 25.42 2.62 5.63
C ASN A 49 25.00 3.32 4.33
N ASP A 50 25.49 2.85 3.18
CA ASP A 50 25.19 3.45 1.88
C ASP A 50 23.72 3.28 1.47
N THR A 51 23.13 2.12 1.78
CA THR A 51 21.74 1.79 1.37
C THR A 51 20.67 2.21 2.38
N LYS A 52 21.07 2.80 3.51
CA LYS A 52 20.17 3.21 4.60
C LYS A 52 19.07 4.15 4.12
N GLU A 53 19.43 5.18 3.36
CA GLU A 53 18.48 6.17 2.88
C GLU A 53 17.62 5.64 1.72
N TYR A 54 18.22 4.81 0.87
CA TYR A 54 17.50 4.10 -0.19
C TYR A 54 16.37 3.23 0.39
N CYS A 55 16.67 2.39 1.37
CA CYS A 55 15.68 1.53 2.01
C CYS A 55 14.61 2.32 2.79
N ARG A 56 14.96 3.47 3.38
CA ARG A 56 13.98 4.38 4.00
C ARG A 56 13.05 5.02 2.99
N SER A 57 13.55 5.39 1.82
CA SER A 57 12.73 5.98 0.76
C SER A 57 11.75 4.96 0.15
N LEU A 58 12.17 3.70 0.07
CA LEU A 58 11.36 2.60 -0.44
C LEU A 58 10.28 2.18 0.57
N CYS A 59 10.66 2.10 1.85
CA CYS A 59 9.77 1.67 2.91
C CYS A 59 8.98 2.85 3.48
N ARG A 60 7.68 2.92 3.18
CA ARG A 60 6.76 3.85 3.83
C ARG A 60 6.63 3.55 5.33
N VAL A 61 6.22 4.57 6.09
CA VAL A 61 5.88 4.42 7.51
C VAL A 61 4.69 3.46 7.70
N PRO A 62 4.68 2.62 8.75
CA PRO A 62 3.60 1.69 8.99
C PRO A 62 2.33 2.41 9.44
N CYS A 63 1.16 1.97 8.96
CA CYS A 63 -0.14 2.53 9.39
C CYS A 63 -0.52 2.14 10.82
N LYS A 64 0.06 1.03 11.33
CA LYS A 64 -0.16 0.54 12.69
C LYS A 64 1.19 0.46 13.39
N GLN A 65 1.35 1.22 14.45
CA GLN A 65 2.53 1.23 15.29
C GLN A 65 2.09 1.17 16.75
N SER A 66 2.74 0.31 17.53
CA SER A 66 2.58 0.21 18.97
C SER A 66 3.92 0.56 19.61
N THR A 67 3.92 1.58 20.45
CA THR A 67 5.12 2.08 21.15
C THR A 67 4.90 1.91 22.64
N TYR A 68 5.92 1.42 23.35
CA TYR A 68 5.88 1.24 24.80
C TYR A 68 6.83 2.24 25.44
N GLU A 69 6.29 3.16 26.24
CA GLU A 69 7.11 4.04 27.07
C GLU A 69 7.63 3.23 28.26
N THR A 70 8.95 3.23 28.44
CA THR A 70 9.61 2.40 29.47
C THR A 70 10.35 3.32 30.43
N THR A 71 10.03 3.19 31.72
CA THR A 71 10.82 3.77 32.81
C THR A 71 11.67 2.68 33.45
N MET A 72 12.95 2.98 33.69
CA MET A 72 13.90 2.01 34.24
C MET A 72 14.38 2.48 35.61
N ASP A 73 14.10 1.66 36.62
CA ASP A 73 14.61 1.85 37.97
C ASP A 73 15.52 0.69 38.35
N SER A 74 16.74 1.02 38.80
CA SER A 74 17.72 0.03 39.27
C SER A 74 17.91 0.15 40.77
N SER A 75 17.89 -0.99 41.47
CA SER A 75 18.24 -1.06 42.89
C SER A 75 19.05 -2.32 43.18
N THR A 76 19.84 -2.30 44.25
CA THR A 76 20.62 -3.47 44.66
C THR A 76 19.67 -4.59 45.11
N TRP A 77 19.67 -5.67 44.36
CA TRP A 77 18.94 -6.89 44.66
C TRP A 77 19.93 -8.07 44.72
N PRO A 78 19.77 -9.05 45.64
CA PRO A 78 18.80 -9.10 46.74
C PRO A 78 19.21 -8.21 47.92
N ARG A 79 18.27 -7.92 48.83
CA ARG A 79 18.60 -7.22 50.08
C ARG A 79 19.45 -8.14 50.97
N ARG A 80 20.59 -7.65 51.47
CA ARG A 80 21.54 -8.44 52.30
C ARG A 80 20.87 -9.19 53.46
N ALA A 81 19.88 -8.57 54.11
CA ALA A 81 19.17 -9.19 55.24
C ALA A 81 18.21 -10.33 54.86
N LYS A 82 17.82 -10.44 53.58
CA LYS A 82 16.80 -11.38 53.09
C LYS A 82 17.31 -12.36 52.03
N VAL A 83 18.63 -12.47 51.86
CA VAL A 83 19.25 -13.31 50.81
C VAL A 83 18.84 -14.78 50.94
N SER A 84 18.74 -15.29 52.16
CA SER A 84 18.37 -16.68 52.44
C SER A 84 16.89 -16.99 52.21
N GLU A 85 16.03 -15.97 52.28
CA GLU A 85 14.56 -16.08 52.15
C GLU A 85 14.09 -15.94 50.71
N GLU A 86 14.90 -15.34 49.85
CA GLU A 86 14.55 -15.07 48.46
C GLU A 86 14.62 -16.37 47.63
N GLU A 87 13.47 -16.80 47.10
CA GLU A 87 13.28 -18.05 46.35
C GLU A 87 13.83 -17.97 44.93
N GLU A 88 13.74 -16.79 44.33
CA GLU A 88 14.22 -16.47 42.98
C GLU A 88 15.74 -16.69 42.79
N LEU A 89 16.53 -16.78 43.88
CA LEU A 89 17.95 -17.11 43.77
C LEU A 89 18.22 -18.56 43.35
N GLY A 90 17.30 -19.49 43.62
CA GLY A 90 17.49 -20.91 43.35
C GLY A 90 18.88 -21.43 43.75
N LYS A 91 19.68 -21.84 42.77
CA LYS A 91 21.04 -22.40 42.98
C LYS A 91 22.07 -21.38 43.48
N TRP A 92 21.85 -20.08 43.25
CA TRP A 92 22.74 -19.00 43.66
C TRP A 92 22.65 -18.66 45.15
N ARG A 93 21.62 -19.16 45.86
CA ARG A 93 21.44 -18.92 47.31
C ARG A 93 22.63 -19.37 48.16
N ARG A 94 23.38 -20.39 47.71
CA ARG A 94 24.56 -20.91 48.42
C ARG A 94 25.85 -20.11 48.15
N ARG A 95 25.81 -19.10 47.28
CA ARG A 95 26.95 -18.27 46.91
C ARG A 95 27.09 -17.07 47.84
N THR A 96 28.27 -16.46 47.83
CA THR A 96 28.54 -15.26 48.63
C THR A 96 27.72 -14.08 48.11
N PHE A 97 27.29 -13.16 49.00
CA PHE A 97 26.57 -11.95 48.60
C PHE A 97 27.24 -11.19 47.45
N PHE A 98 28.56 -11.06 47.49
CA PHE A 98 29.35 -10.41 46.44
C PHE A 98 29.29 -11.15 45.09
N GLU A 99 29.29 -12.49 45.11
CA GLU A 99 29.16 -13.29 43.88
C GLU A 99 27.76 -13.17 43.27
N ILE A 100 26.74 -13.02 44.11
CA ILE A 100 25.36 -12.84 43.66
C ILE A 100 25.22 -11.46 43.02
N THR A 101 25.62 -10.39 43.70
CA THR A 101 25.41 -9.02 43.20
C THR A 101 26.24 -8.68 41.96
N ASN A 102 27.39 -9.33 41.75
CA ASN A 102 28.24 -9.06 40.59
C ASN A 102 27.87 -9.90 39.36
N ASN A 103 27.25 -11.07 39.54
CA ASN A 103 27.00 -12.01 38.44
C ASN A 103 25.51 -12.19 38.12
N LEU A 104 24.60 -11.76 39.01
CA LEU A 104 23.16 -11.95 38.85
C LEU A 104 22.46 -10.60 38.69
N ALA A 105 21.71 -10.46 37.59
CA ALA A 105 20.80 -9.35 37.36
C ALA A 105 19.36 -9.84 37.45
N HIS A 106 18.54 -9.16 38.24
CA HIS A 106 17.12 -9.44 38.37
C HIS A 106 16.32 -8.36 37.66
N VAL A 107 15.69 -8.75 36.54
CA VAL A 107 14.92 -7.85 35.68
C VAL A 107 13.44 -8.12 35.88
N ARG A 108 12.69 -7.11 36.34
CA ARG A 108 11.23 -7.21 36.51
C ARG A 108 10.55 -6.24 35.55
N ALA A 109 9.84 -6.80 34.56
CA ALA A 109 9.00 -6.04 33.65
C ALA A 109 7.54 -6.06 34.13
N TYR A 110 6.94 -4.89 34.29
CA TYR A 110 5.53 -4.75 34.64
C TYR A 110 4.95 -3.48 34.00
N PHE A 111 3.63 -3.45 33.83
CA PHE A 111 2.93 -2.26 33.35
C PHE A 111 2.70 -1.32 34.53
N THR A 112 3.14 -0.06 34.40
CA THR A 112 2.96 0.96 35.44
C THR A 112 1.49 1.34 35.63
N SER A 113 0.71 1.37 34.55
CA SER A 113 -0.72 1.64 34.55
C SER A 113 -1.46 0.68 33.60
N MET A 114 -2.78 0.53 33.80
CA MET A 114 -3.66 -0.25 32.91
C MET A 114 -4.25 0.59 31.78
N GLU A 115 -3.76 1.81 31.59
CA GLU A 115 -4.28 2.73 30.59
C GLU A 115 -3.59 2.48 29.24
N ASP A 116 -4.38 2.26 28.19
CA ASP A 116 -3.89 2.15 26.82
C ASP A 116 -4.32 3.39 26.01
N THR A 117 -3.34 4.10 25.46
CA THR A 117 -3.57 5.29 24.64
C THR A 117 -3.53 4.92 23.16
N THR A 118 -4.69 4.79 22.53
CA THR A 118 -4.78 4.51 21.09
C THR A 118 -5.02 5.78 20.28
N LEU A 119 -4.06 6.16 19.43
CA LEU A 119 -4.20 7.24 18.46
C LEU A 119 -4.68 6.70 17.10
N LYS A 120 -5.85 7.14 16.64
CA LYS A 120 -6.40 6.76 15.33
C LYS A 120 -6.58 8.00 14.47
N HIS A 121 -6.02 7.97 13.26
CA HIS A 121 -6.25 9.01 12.25
C HIS A 121 -7.39 8.59 11.33
N SER A 122 -8.48 9.36 11.34
CA SER A 122 -9.58 9.26 10.38
C SER A 122 -9.48 10.39 9.34
N PRO A 123 -9.99 10.18 8.12
CA PRO A 123 -10.08 11.26 7.14
C PRO A 123 -10.99 12.37 7.67
N LYS A 124 -10.56 13.64 7.50
CA LYS A 124 -11.32 14.82 7.94
C LYS A 124 -12.66 14.99 7.22
N TYR A 125 -12.73 14.52 5.97
CA TYR A 125 -13.94 14.58 5.15
C TYR A 125 -14.27 13.19 4.61
N GLN A 126 -15.47 12.70 4.92
CA GLN A 126 -16.02 11.52 4.28
C GLN A 126 -16.75 11.91 2.99
N ALA A 127 -16.90 10.98 2.04
CA ALA A 127 -17.59 11.26 0.77
C ALA A 127 -19.01 11.86 0.98
N LEU A 128 -19.72 11.42 2.01
CA LEU A 128 -21.03 11.94 2.39
C LEU A 128 -21.00 13.42 2.77
N GLU A 129 -19.98 13.85 3.52
CA GLU A 129 -19.79 15.25 3.90
C GLU A 129 -19.45 16.12 2.69
N MET A 130 -18.67 15.59 1.73
CA MET A 130 -18.40 16.28 0.48
C MET A 130 -19.69 16.54 -0.31
N PHE A 131 -20.57 15.54 -0.45
CA PHE A 131 -21.86 15.72 -1.12
C PHE A 131 -22.78 16.68 -0.38
N SER A 132 -22.76 16.67 0.96
CA SER A 132 -23.52 17.61 1.78
C SER A 132 -23.07 19.06 1.54
N HIS A 133 -21.76 19.31 1.50
CA HIS A 133 -21.22 20.63 1.19
C HIS A 133 -21.59 21.10 -0.22
N ILE A 134 -21.44 20.24 -1.24
CA ILE A 134 -21.82 20.58 -2.62
C ILE A 134 -23.32 20.87 -2.71
N GLY A 135 -24.16 20.02 -2.12
CA GLY A 135 -25.61 20.21 -2.10
C GLY A 135 -26.02 21.51 -1.38
N GLY A 136 -25.36 21.84 -0.27
CA GLY A 136 -25.58 23.08 0.46
C GLY A 136 -25.25 24.33 -0.36
N TYR A 137 -24.09 24.34 -1.03
CA TYR A 137 -23.71 25.46 -1.90
C TYR A 137 -24.62 25.56 -3.13
N VAL A 138 -24.91 24.45 -3.82
CA VAL A 138 -25.80 24.46 -4.99
C VAL A 138 -27.22 24.92 -4.61
N GLY A 139 -27.73 24.46 -3.46
CA GLY A 139 -29.06 24.84 -2.97
C GLY A 139 -29.18 26.32 -2.61
N ILE A 140 -28.16 26.91 -1.97
CA ILE A 140 -28.21 28.32 -1.54
C ILE A 140 -27.90 29.31 -2.68
N TRP A 141 -26.98 28.96 -3.59
CA TRP A 141 -26.56 29.86 -4.68
C TRP A 141 -27.54 29.85 -5.85
N LEU A 142 -28.11 28.70 -6.18
CA LEU A 142 -28.98 28.56 -7.34
C LEU A 142 -30.47 28.47 -6.94
N GLY A 143 -30.78 28.31 -5.65
CA GLY A 143 -32.16 28.12 -5.18
C GLY A 143 -32.79 26.82 -5.68
N ILE A 144 -31.98 25.89 -6.18
CA ILE A 144 -32.44 24.65 -6.79
C ILE A 144 -32.69 23.63 -5.67
N SER A 145 -33.92 23.13 -5.59
CA SER A 145 -34.26 22.01 -4.71
C SER A 145 -33.89 20.67 -5.35
N LEU A 146 -33.76 19.61 -4.55
CA LEU A 146 -33.52 18.25 -5.06
C LEU A 146 -34.58 17.84 -6.10
N LEU A 147 -35.83 18.32 -5.94
CA LEU A 147 -36.92 18.07 -6.87
C LEU A 147 -36.65 18.69 -8.25
N ALA A 148 -36.19 19.95 -8.30
CA ALA A 148 -35.85 20.61 -9.55
C ALA A 148 -34.68 19.93 -10.29
N LEU A 149 -33.72 19.36 -9.53
CA LEU A 149 -32.65 18.55 -10.11
C LEU A 149 -33.18 17.23 -10.71
N CYS A 150 -34.10 16.55 -10.03
CA CYS A 150 -34.74 15.35 -10.54
C CYS A 150 -35.53 15.63 -11.84
N GLU A 151 -36.30 16.72 -11.88
CA GLU A 151 -37.03 17.14 -13.09
C GLU A 151 -36.08 17.46 -14.26
N PHE A 152 -34.96 18.13 -13.99
CA PHE A 152 -33.93 18.40 -15.00
C PHE A 152 -33.32 17.10 -15.55
N ILE A 153 -33.03 16.12 -14.70
CA ILE A 153 -32.48 14.82 -15.10
C ILE A 153 -33.50 14.04 -15.95
N GLU A 154 -34.77 14.00 -15.55
CA GLU A 154 -35.83 13.37 -16.36
C GLU A 154 -35.98 14.02 -17.73
N GLY A 155 -35.96 15.36 -17.78
CA GLY A 155 -35.97 16.12 -19.03
C GLY A 155 -34.78 15.77 -19.92
N ALA A 156 -33.58 15.74 -19.35
CA ALA A 156 -32.36 15.36 -20.05
C ALA A 156 -32.43 13.93 -20.61
N ILE A 157 -32.91 12.96 -19.83
CA ILE A 157 -33.09 11.55 -20.28
C ILE A 157 -34.10 11.47 -21.42
N ARG A 158 -35.22 12.19 -21.34
CA ARG A 158 -36.23 12.25 -22.43
C ARG A 158 -35.62 12.85 -23.70
N VAL A 159 -34.87 13.93 -23.59
CA VAL A 159 -34.19 14.55 -24.74
C VAL A 159 -33.14 13.61 -25.35
N ILE A 160 -32.31 12.97 -24.52
CA ILE A 160 -31.28 12.03 -24.97
C ILE A 160 -31.93 10.82 -25.66
N SER A 161 -32.98 10.23 -25.08
CA SER A 161 -33.70 9.10 -25.68
C SER A 161 -34.41 9.49 -26.99
N PHE A 162 -34.95 10.72 -27.08
CA PHE A 162 -35.48 11.26 -28.33
C PHE A 162 -34.38 11.41 -29.39
N ILE A 163 -33.22 11.97 -29.05
CA ILE A 163 -32.09 12.10 -29.98
C ILE A 163 -31.58 10.72 -30.43
N LEU A 164 -31.46 9.76 -29.52
CA LEU A 164 -31.03 8.39 -29.84
C LEU A 164 -32.04 7.66 -30.74
N SER A 165 -33.35 7.82 -30.49
CA SER A 165 -34.40 7.22 -31.33
C SER A 165 -34.46 7.86 -32.72
N GLN A 166 -34.25 9.17 -32.84
CA GLN A 166 -34.14 9.84 -34.13
C GLN A 166 -32.89 9.40 -34.91
N ARG A 167 -31.76 9.15 -34.22
CA ARG A 167 -30.56 8.57 -34.83
C ARG A 167 -30.80 7.12 -35.30
N LYS A 168 -31.55 6.30 -34.56
CA LYS A 168 -31.96 4.95 -34.98
C LYS A 168 -32.87 4.99 -36.22
N LYS A 169 -33.90 5.85 -36.23
CA LYS A 169 -34.81 6.02 -37.39
C LYS A 169 -34.09 6.51 -38.66
N LYS A 170 -33.09 7.40 -38.54
CA LYS A 170 -32.23 7.80 -39.68
C LYS A 170 -31.36 6.65 -40.20
N LYS A 171 -30.86 5.79 -39.31
CA LYS A 171 -30.03 4.62 -39.67
C LYS A 171 -30.88 3.54 -40.37
N GLU A 172 -32.11 3.33 -39.93
CA GLU A 172 -33.08 2.42 -40.59
C GLU A 172 -33.57 2.98 -41.93
N ARG A 173 -33.88 4.28 -42.05
CA ARG A 173 -34.20 4.92 -43.33
C ARG A 173 -33.03 4.88 -44.33
N SER A 174 -31.79 4.93 -43.86
CA SER A 174 -30.60 4.82 -44.74
C SER A 174 -30.34 3.37 -45.19
N LYS A 175 -30.63 2.36 -44.34
CA LYS A 175 -30.60 0.94 -44.72
C LYS A 175 -31.74 0.57 -45.69
N SER A 176 -32.94 1.12 -45.49
CA SER A 176 -34.09 0.90 -46.38
C SER A 176 -33.86 1.52 -47.77
N LYS A 177 -33.25 2.72 -47.86
CA LYS A 177 -32.83 3.31 -49.15
C LYS A 177 -31.76 2.50 -49.89
N MET A 178 -30.94 1.71 -49.20
CA MET A 178 -29.97 0.81 -49.84
C MET A 178 -30.60 -0.51 -50.33
N ALA A 179 -31.70 -0.96 -49.71
CA ALA A 179 -32.45 -2.14 -50.15
C ALA A 179 -33.32 -1.87 -51.39
N THR A 180 -33.82 -0.64 -51.60
CA THR A 180 -34.63 -0.28 -52.78
C THR A 180 -33.81 0.07 -54.02
N SER A 181 -32.48 0.25 -53.91
CA SER A 181 -31.58 0.52 -55.05
C SER A 181 -31.16 -0.75 -55.82
N GLY A 182 -31.69 -1.93 -55.45
CA GLY A 182 -31.33 -3.22 -56.08
C GLY A 182 -32.01 -3.52 -57.43
N GLN A 183 -32.85 -2.63 -57.96
CA GLN A 183 -33.68 -2.92 -59.16
C GLN A 183 -33.32 -2.16 -60.45
N SER A 184 -32.31 -1.29 -60.46
CA SER A 184 -31.97 -0.47 -61.65
C SER A 184 -30.77 -0.98 -62.47
N THR A 185 -30.01 -1.97 -61.98
CA THR A 185 -28.70 -2.34 -62.57
C THR A 185 -28.74 -3.27 -63.79
N GLN A 186 -29.91 -3.61 -64.35
CA GLN A 186 -30.00 -4.50 -65.52
C GLN A 186 -30.02 -3.79 -66.88
N HIS A 187 -30.24 -2.47 -66.96
CA HIS A 187 -30.42 -1.81 -68.27
C HIS A 187 -29.16 -1.18 -68.90
N THR A 188 -28.01 -1.21 -68.22
CA THR A 188 -26.79 -0.50 -68.64
C THR A 188 -25.61 -1.43 -68.93
N LYS A 189 -25.84 -2.59 -69.56
CA LYS A 189 -24.74 -3.47 -70.04
C LYS A 189 -24.72 -3.73 -71.55
N LYS A 190 -25.58 -3.08 -72.36
CA LYS A 190 -25.69 -3.35 -73.81
C LYS A 190 -25.18 -2.25 -74.75
N LYS A 191 -24.40 -1.28 -74.26
CA LYS A 191 -23.94 -0.12 -75.09
C LYS A 191 -22.43 0.19 -75.04
N GLN A 192 -21.59 -0.82 -74.81
CA GLN A 192 -20.12 -0.63 -74.78
C GLN A 192 -19.34 -1.43 -75.84
N SER A 193 -19.98 -2.06 -76.83
CA SER A 193 -19.27 -2.89 -77.82
C SER A 193 -18.94 -2.23 -79.17
N LEU A 194 -19.02 -0.90 -79.30
CA LEU A 194 -18.85 -0.23 -80.60
C LEU A 194 -18.10 1.11 -80.48
N THR A 195 -16.90 1.12 -79.91
CA THR A 195 -15.89 2.18 -80.16
C THR A 195 -14.53 1.79 -79.55
N ASN A 196 -13.88 0.75 -80.10
CA ASN A 196 -12.42 0.61 -79.99
C ASN A 196 -11.89 -0.40 -81.03
N GLN A 197 -11.99 -0.01 -82.29
CA GLN A 197 -11.14 -0.51 -83.37
C GLN A 197 -10.74 0.70 -84.21
N ASN A 198 -9.70 1.40 -83.75
CA ASN A 198 -8.72 2.03 -84.62
C ASN A 198 -7.65 2.68 -83.74
N ILE A 199 -6.43 2.14 -83.79
CA ILE A 199 -5.13 2.83 -83.82
C ILE A 199 -4.02 1.81 -83.47
N LYS A 200 -3.16 1.54 -84.47
CA LYS A 200 -1.86 0.81 -84.48
C LYS A 200 -1.98 -0.73 -84.46
N HIS A 201 -1.54 -1.50 -85.46
CA HIS A 201 -0.53 -1.37 -86.52
C HIS A 201 -1.05 -1.97 -87.84
#